data_AF-A0A2W1AAL5-F1
#
_entry.id   AF-A0A2W1AAL5-F1
#
_cell.length_a   1.000
_cell.length_b   1.000
_cell.length_c   1.000
_cell.angle_alpha   90.00
_cell.angle_beta   90.00
_cell.angle_gamma   90.00
#
_symmetry.space_group_name_H-M   'P 1'
#
loop_
_entity.id
_entity.type
_entity.pdbx_description
1 polymer ?
#
loop_
_entity_poly.entity_id
_entity_poly.type
_entity_poly.pdbx_seq_one_letter_code
_entity_poly.pdbx_strand_id
1 'polypeptide(L)'
;MLIEFRTYAIKPIEKDNFLYWFEKKSLPMMKSLNMHIIDYKFEKDNFIWIRTFQDTKEQAIQYKAFFESDRWNNELKDEAYSMINSINVQLFELNNFTNNLNVEQISGKLLNEYVPPGRKV
;
A
#
# COMPACT_ATOMS: atom_id res chain seq x y z
N MET A 1 -15.57 -4.62 -2.40
CA MET A 1 -14.44 -3.66 -2.50
C MET A 1 -13.56 -3.83 -1.29
N LEU A 2 -12.25 -3.74 -1.48
CA LEU A 2 -11.26 -3.80 -0.40
C LEU A 2 -10.55 -2.46 -0.28
N ILE A 3 -10.25 -2.05 0.95
CA ILE A 3 -9.37 -0.92 1.24
C ILE A 3 -8.19 -1.42 2.06
N GLU A 4 -7.00 -1.00 1.66
CA GLU A 4 -5.77 -1.33 2.36
C GLU A 4 -5.10 -0.07 2.88
N PHE A 5 -4.83 -0.07 4.17
CA PHE A 5 -4.02 0.92 4.86
C PHE A 5 -2.64 0.36 5.10
N ARG A 6 -1.63 1.17 4.79
CA ARG A 6 -0.24 0.84 5.00
C ARG A 6 0.42 1.91 5.85
N THR A 7 1.09 1.46 6.90
CA THR A 7 1.83 2.33 7.82
C THR A 7 3.27 1.85 7.86
N TYR A 8 4.18 2.69 7.38
CA TYR A 8 5.61 2.42 7.37
C TYR A 8 6.30 3.31 8.38
N ALA A 9 6.94 2.72 9.40
CA ALA A 9 7.79 3.48 10.30
C ALA A 9 9.09 3.80 9.55
N ILE A 10 9.31 5.07 9.20
CA ILE A 10 10.48 5.51 8.44
C ILE A 10 11.59 5.91 9.40
N LYS A 11 12.84 5.64 9.03
CA LYS A 11 14.00 6.11 9.80
C LYS A 11 13.98 7.66 9.86
N PRO A 12 14.26 8.30 11.01
CA PRO A 12 14.05 9.74 11.18
C PRO A 12 14.69 10.65 10.11
N ILE A 13 15.88 10.27 9.62
CA ILE A 13 16.65 11.05 8.63
C ILE A 13 16.21 10.73 7.19
N GLU A 14 15.46 9.65 6.97
CA GLU A 14 15.12 9.15 5.64
C GLU A 14 13.75 9.63 5.13
N LYS A 15 13.06 10.54 5.84
CA LYS A 15 11.70 10.96 5.45
C LYS A 15 11.64 11.55 4.05
N ASP A 16 12.53 12.50 3.76
CA ASP A 16 12.57 13.18 2.46
C ASP A 16 13.04 12.23 1.35
N ASN A 17 14.04 11.39 1.65
CA ASN A 17 14.51 10.35 0.73
C ASN A 17 13.42 9.34 0.41
N PHE A 18 12.67 8.92 1.43
CA PHE A 18 11.56 7.99 1.28
C PHE A 18 10.41 8.61 0.48
N LEU A 19 10.06 9.88 0.74
CA LEU A 19 9.04 10.58 -0.03
C LEU A 19 9.43 10.67 -1.50
N TYR A 20 10.67 11.09 -1.77
CA TYR A 20 11.20 11.18 -3.11
C TYR A 20 11.19 9.81 -3.81
N TRP A 21 11.67 8.77 -3.14
CA TRP A 21 11.63 7.40 -3.64
C TRP A 21 10.20 6.95 -3.95
N PHE A 22 9.26 7.21 -3.04
CA PHE A 22 7.87 6.82 -3.19
C PHE A 22 7.25 7.52 -4.42
N GLU A 23 7.37 8.84 -4.51
CA GLU A 23 6.75 9.63 -5.59
C GLU A 23 7.40 9.43 -6.95
N LYS A 24 8.73 9.26 -7.00
CA LYS A 24 9.47 9.20 -8.27
C LYS A 24 9.68 7.78 -8.79
N LYS A 25 9.62 6.77 -7.92
CA LYS A 25 9.93 5.39 -8.31
C LYS A 25 8.76 4.44 -8.06
N SER A 26 8.28 4.35 -6.83
CA SER A 26 7.26 3.36 -6.45
C SER A 26 5.88 3.70 -7.00
N LEU A 27 5.41 4.94 -6.81
CA LEU A 27 4.08 5.39 -7.23
C LEU A 27 3.90 5.34 -8.76
N PRO A 28 4.85 5.77 -9.60
CA PRO A 28 4.73 5.62 -11.06
C PRO A 28 4.64 4.15 -11.48
N MET A 29 5.43 3.27 -10.86
CA MET A 29 5.35 1.84 -11.12
C MET A 29 3.97 1.28 -10.74
N MET A 30 3.45 1.60 -9.55
CA MET A 30 2.11 1.19 -9.13
C MET A 30 1.01 1.68 -10.10
N LYS A 31 1.09 2.95 -10.53
CA LYS A 31 0.17 3.50 -11.53
C LYS A 31 0.25 2.77 -12.87
N SER A 32 1.45 2.38 -13.32
CA SER A 32 1.63 1.60 -14.55
C SER A 32 1.04 0.18 -14.48
N LEU A 33 0.83 -0.35 -13.27
CA LEU A 33 0.21 -1.64 -13.00
C LEU A 33 -1.28 -1.50 -12.64
N ASN A 34 -1.90 -0.36 -12.97
CA ASN A 34 -3.31 -0.03 -12.68
C ASN A 34 -3.68 -0.11 -11.19
N MET A 35 -2.72 0.08 -10.28
CA MET A 35 -3.00 0.05 -8.85
C MET A 35 -3.59 1.39 -8.40
N HIS A 36 -4.74 1.35 -7.72
CA HIS A 36 -5.49 2.55 -7.37
C HIS A 36 -5.12 3.07 -5.97
N ILE A 37 -4.21 4.05 -5.94
CA ILE A 37 -3.81 4.76 -4.73
C ILE A 37 -4.81 5.89 -4.44
N ILE A 38 -5.36 5.91 -3.22
CA ILE A 38 -6.28 6.99 -2.78
C ILE A 38 -5.46 8.20 -2.37
N ASP A 39 -4.59 8.02 -1.37
CA ASP A 39 -3.86 9.11 -0.73
C ASP A 39 -2.64 8.59 0.03
N TYR A 40 -1.71 9.48 0.36
CA TYR A 40 -0.56 9.20 1.19
C TYR A 40 -0.08 10.45 1.94
N LYS A 41 0.41 10.29 3.16
CA LYS A 41 0.97 11.38 3.96
C LYS A 41 1.96 10.87 5.01
N PHE A 42 2.79 11.78 5.50
CA PHE A 42 3.50 11.58 6.76
C PHE A 42 2.63 11.96 7.95
N GLU A 43 2.71 11.16 9.00
CA GLU A 43 2.17 11.42 10.33
C GLU A 43 3.28 11.10 11.35
N LYS A 44 3.93 12.14 11.89
CA LYS A 44 5.17 12.02 12.70
C LYS A 44 6.26 11.26 11.93
N ASP A 45 6.65 10.07 12.38
CA ASP A 45 7.67 9.21 11.76
C ASP A 45 7.07 8.11 10.88
N ASN A 46 5.75 8.08 10.74
CA ASN A 46 5.06 7.07 9.94
C ASN A 46 4.66 7.66 8.59
N PHE A 47 4.99 6.94 7.52
CA PHE A 47 4.42 7.17 6.21
C PHE A 47 3.18 6.29 6.05
N ILE A 48 2.02 6.93 5.89
CA ILE A 48 0.73 6.27 5.76
C ILE A 48 0.27 6.41 4.31
N TRP A 49 -0.14 5.32 3.68
CA TRP A 49 -0.78 5.38 2.37
C TRP A 49 -1.92 4.38 2.25
N ILE A 50 -2.87 4.73 1.38
CA ILE A 50 -4.15 4.06 1.25
C ILE A 50 -4.36 3.69 -0.21
N ARG A 51 -4.84 2.49 -0.46
CA ARG A 51 -5.26 2.04 -1.79
C ARG A 51 -6.51 1.18 -1.73
N THR A 52 -7.10 0.95 -2.90
CA THR A 52 -8.30 0.12 -3.03
C THR A 52 -8.14 -0.97 -4.09
N PHE A 53 -8.99 -1.98 -3.95
CA PHE A 53 -9.21 -3.02 -4.93
C PHE A 53 -10.71 -3.24 -5.09
N GLN A 54 -11.16 -3.55 -6.30
CA GLN A 54 -12.52 -3.96 -6.60
C GLN A 54 -12.90 -5.21 -5.79
N ASP A 55 -12.01 -6.21 -5.78
CA ASP A 55 -12.20 -7.49 -5.10
C ASP A 55 -10.86 -8.18 -4.76
N THR A 56 -10.95 -9.37 -4.17
CA THR A 56 -9.80 -10.20 -3.77
C THR A 56 -9.00 -10.75 -4.97
N LYS A 57 -9.64 -10.93 -6.13
CA LYS A 57 -8.98 -11.41 -7.35
C LYS A 57 -8.09 -10.33 -7.93
N GLU A 58 -8.59 -9.10 -8.05
CA GLU A 58 -7.78 -7.95 -8.46
C GLU A 58 -6.61 -7.74 -7.48
N GLN A 59 -6.87 -7.81 -6.18
CA GLN A 59 -5.83 -7.70 -5.16
C GLN A 59 -4.69 -8.71 -5.41
N ALA A 60 -5.01 -9.99 -5.63
CA ALA A 60 -4.01 -11.01 -5.88
C ALA A 60 -3.20 -10.74 -7.17
N ILE A 61 -3.87 -10.31 -8.25
CA ILE A 61 -3.24 -9.97 -9.53
C ILE A 61 -2.27 -8.79 -9.36
N GLN A 62 -2.72 -7.69 -8.73
CA GLN A 62 -1.88 -6.51 -8.53
C GLN A 62 -0.70 -6.79 -7.60
N TYR A 63 -0.90 -7.62 -6.57
CA TYR A 63 0.20 -8.05 -5.71
C TYR A 63 1.27 -8.82 -6.45
N LYS A 64 0.83 -9.80 -7.23
CA LYS A 64 1.72 -10.60 -8.07
C LYS A 64 2.48 -9.70 -9.04
N ALA A 65 1.76 -8.85 -9.78
CA ALA A 65 2.35 -7.96 -10.77
C ALA A 65 3.40 -7.01 -10.16
N PHE A 66 3.17 -6.48 -8.96
CA PHE A 66 4.12 -5.60 -8.29
C PHE A 66 5.31 -6.38 -7.72
N PHE A 67 5.07 -7.34 -6.83
CA PHE A 67 6.14 -8.02 -6.07
C PHE A 67 6.95 -9.03 -6.88
N GLU A 68 6.41 -9.57 -7.97
CA GLU A 68 7.16 -10.46 -8.86
C GLU A 68 7.85 -9.73 -10.02
N SER A 69 7.65 -8.40 -10.16
CA SER A 69 8.32 -7.64 -11.21
C SER A 69 9.84 -7.54 -11.00
N ASP A 70 10.58 -7.54 -12.11
CA ASP A 70 12.03 -7.32 -12.10
C ASP A 70 12.39 -5.97 -11.49
N ARG A 71 11.63 -4.93 -11.85
CA ARG A 71 11.84 -3.58 -11.33
C ARG A 71 11.73 -3.53 -9.81
N TRP A 72 10.73 -4.18 -9.22
CA TRP A 72 10.64 -4.26 -7.77
C TRP A 72 11.84 -5.02 -7.19
N ASN A 73 12.09 -6.23 -7.70
CA ASN A 73 13.05 -7.16 -7.10
C ASN A 73 14.50 -6.71 -7.22
N ASN A 74 14.86 -6.03 -8.30
CA ASN A 74 16.24 -5.71 -8.65
C ASN A 74 16.59 -4.23 -8.41
N GLU A 75 15.60 -3.32 -8.37
CA GLU A 75 15.87 -1.89 -8.29
C GLU A 75 15.26 -1.22 -7.06
N LEU A 76 14.01 -1.53 -6.71
CA LEU A 76 13.26 -0.71 -5.75
C LEU A 76 13.24 -1.27 -4.33
N LYS A 77 13.21 -2.60 -4.18
CA LYS A 77 12.98 -3.28 -2.91
C LYS A 77 14.03 -2.94 -1.85
N ASP A 78 15.30 -3.06 -2.20
CA ASP A 78 16.40 -2.88 -1.24
C ASP A 78 16.53 -1.42 -0.80
N GLU A 79 16.33 -0.49 -1.73
CA GLU A 79 16.30 0.95 -1.43
C GLU A 79 15.14 1.26 -0.47
N ALA A 80 13.93 0.75 -0.75
CA ALA A 80 12.77 0.90 0.14
C ALA A 80 13.07 0.42 1.56
N TYR A 81 13.56 -0.81 1.69
CA TYR A 81 13.80 -1.42 2.99
C TYR A 81 14.98 -0.82 3.73
N SER A 82 15.93 -0.20 3.04
CA SER A 82 17.02 0.53 3.71
C SER A 82 16.50 1.74 4.52
N MET A 83 15.34 2.30 4.17
CA MET A 83 14.75 3.48 4.81
C MET A 83 13.65 3.16 5.85
N ILE A 84 13.13 1.94 5.86
CA ILE A 84 11.96 1.53 6.67
C ILE A 84 12.40 0.69 7.86
N ASN A 85 11.90 1.01 9.06
CA ASN A 85 12.10 0.22 10.28
C ASN A 85 11.07 -0.91 10.41
N SER A 86 9.80 -0.63 10.12
CA SER A 86 8.72 -1.61 10.19
C SER A 86 7.58 -1.26 9.24
N ILE A 87 6.80 -2.26 8.87
CA ILE A 87 5.63 -2.10 8.03
C ILE A 87 4.45 -2.81 8.67
N ASN A 88 3.37 -2.07 8.87
CA ASN A 88 2.07 -2.61 9.23
C ASN A 88 1.11 -2.41 8.04
N VAL A 89 0.33 -3.44 7.73
CA VAL A 89 -0.68 -3.41 6.66
C VAL A 89 -1.99 -3.93 7.23
N GLN A 90 -3.05 -3.17 7.03
CA GLN A 90 -4.40 -3.51 7.45
C GLN A 90 -5.32 -3.54 6.23
N LEU A 91 -6.04 -4.65 6.08
CA LEU A 91 -6.99 -4.85 4.99
C LEU A 91 -8.41 -4.86 5.54
N PHE A 92 -9.29 -4.10 4.90
CA PHE A 92 -10.70 -4.00 5.21
C PHE A 92 -11.52 -4.41 4.01
N GLU A 93 -12.48 -5.30 4.23
CA GLU A 93 -13.56 -5.54 3.28
C GLU A 93 -14.69 -4.55 3.57
N LEU A 94 -15.11 -3.82 2.53
CA LEU A 94 -16.24 -2.90 2.63
C LEU A 94 -17.51 -3.57 2.13
N ASN A 95 -18.52 -3.62 3.01
CA ASN A 95 -19.85 -4.12 2.69
C ASN A 95 -20.79 -2.96 2.30
N ASN A 96 -21.77 -3.22 1.43
CA ASN A 96 -22.88 -2.31 1.08
C ASN A 96 -22.51 -1.02 0.32
N PHE A 97 -21.69 -1.12 -0.72
CA PHE A 97 -21.44 0.00 -1.63
C PHE A 97 -22.64 0.20 -2.58
N THR A 98 -23.59 1.07 -2.21
CA THR A 98 -24.58 1.60 -3.14
C THR A 98 -24.19 3.01 -3.55
N ASN A 99 -24.68 3.50 -4.71
CA ASN A 99 -24.24 4.72 -5.39
C ASN A 99 -24.27 6.03 -4.55
N ASN A 100 -24.82 6.01 -3.34
CA ASN A 100 -24.74 7.08 -2.36
C ASN A 100 -23.95 6.60 -1.13
N LEU A 101 -22.63 6.84 -1.15
CA LEU A 101 -21.77 6.58 0.01
C LEU A 101 -22.16 7.52 1.16
N ASN A 102 -22.92 7.02 2.12
CA ASN A 102 -22.95 7.61 3.45
C ASN A 102 -21.84 6.96 4.29
N VAL A 103 -20.81 7.75 4.65
CA VAL A 103 -19.67 7.29 5.45
C VAL A 103 -20.12 6.68 6.79
N GLU A 104 -21.24 7.14 7.35
CA GLU A 104 -21.80 6.60 8.60
C GLU A 104 -22.36 5.17 8.45
N GLN A 105 -22.64 4.74 7.22
CA GLN A 105 -23.18 3.41 6.90
C GLN A 105 -22.10 2.42 6.44
N ILE A 106 -20.87 2.91 6.23
CA ILE A 106 -19.74 2.06 5.86
C ILE A 106 -19.32 1.27 7.09
N SER A 107 -19.52 -0.05 7.03
CA SER A 107 -18.98 -1.00 8.00
C SER A 107 -17.91 -1.86 7.32
N GLY A 108 -16.88 -2.21 8.08
CA GLY A 108 -15.81 -3.06 7.60
C GLY A 108 -15.35 -4.01 8.69
N LYS A 109 -14.76 -5.12 8.26
CA LYS A 109 -14.10 -6.07 9.16
C LYS A 109 -12.59 -6.01 8.90
N LEU A 110 -11.80 -5.84 9.96
CA LEU A 110 -10.36 -5.99 9.89
C LEU A 110 -10.05 -7.46 9.59
N LEU A 111 -9.26 -7.71 8.54
CA LEU A 111 -8.88 -9.06 8.12
C LEU A 111 -7.55 -9.54 8.72
N ASN A 112 -7.07 -8.92 9.82
CA ASN A 112 -5.77 -9.08 10.52
C ASN A 112 -4.59 -8.28 9.94
N GLU A 113 -3.45 -8.26 10.65
CA GLU A 113 -2.15 -7.84 10.09
C GLU A 113 -1.86 -8.68 8.84
N TYR A 114 -1.76 -8.02 7.70
CA TYR A 114 -1.67 -8.68 6.40
C TYR A 114 -0.23 -8.62 5.90
N VAL A 115 0.42 -9.78 5.71
CA VAL A 115 1.69 -9.85 4.98
C VAL A 115 1.37 -10.05 3.51
N PRO A 116 1.74 -9.10 2.63
CA PRO A 116 1.49 -9.26 1.21
C PRO A 116 2.10 -10.53 0.62
N PRO A 117 1.37 -11.28 -0.24
CA PRO A 117 1.91 -12.39 -0.98
C PRO A 117 3.16 -11.97 -1.77
N GLY A 118 4.23 -12.78 -1.71
CA GLY A 118 5.49 -12.49 -2.40
C GLY A 118 6.42 -11.52 -1.67
N ARG A 119 5.99 -10.91 -0.57
CA ARG A 119 6.88 -10.13 0.29
C ARG A 119 7.75 -11.08 1.11
N LYS A 120 8.97 -11.35 0.63
CA LYS A 120 10.00 -12.00 1.45
C LYS A 120 10.40 -11.01 2.55
N VAL A 121 10.14 -11.39 3.80
CA VAL A 121 10.59 -10.69 5.01
C VAL A 121 12.07 -11.00 5.21
#